data_AF-A0A222G9U3-F1
#
_entry.id   AF-A0A222G9U3-F1
#
_cell.length_a   1.000
_cell.length_b   1.000
_cell.length_c   1.000
_cell.angle_alpha   90.00
_cell.angle_beta   90.00
_cell.angle_gamma   90.00
#
_symmetry.space_group_name_H-M   'P 1'
#
loop_
_entity.id
_entity.type
_entity.pdbx_description
1 polymer ?
#
loop_
_entity_poly.entity_id
_entity_poly.type
_entity_poly.pdbx_seq_one_letter_code
_entity_poly.pdbx_strand_id
1 'polypeptide(L)'
;MRHYYKTLALRDIQKFKRIHGIYRVIDAQHYDLIEGFFYQLTLCDGKSRVQMCTAMNRVENQNFAIGGFAFVEAIKSNSVWRVISTSIISSRLALENQGYAFDEKRLELACKQSTREIFESVKTKKILKLLQLFESSLALKIKQGITIDFWIESSVWHFLHNIVSIKFETQLEHDYAMVFGGLYALFYEYVGPSKKFDMTVNQDMNYLDLVNEISLFLAREFPEFSDMFINIICETEPLNVVGSKLVQTSFIKAIQIVSFHSVYCFGREVKDELVAA
;
A
#
# COMPACT_ATOMS: atom_id res chain seq x y z
N MET A 1 14.04 24.12 2.69
CA MET A 1 14.08 23.62 1.30
C MET A 1 14.06 22.10 1.37
N ARG A 2 13.01 21.44 0.87
CA ARG A 2 12.87 19.97 0.92
C ARG A 2 13.81 19.34 -0.10
N HIS A 3 14.89 18.69 0.33
CA HIS A 3 15.71 17.84 -0.55
C HIS A 3 14.93 16.55 -0.83
N TYR A 4 14.00 16.62 -1.77
CA TYR A 4 13.49 15.41 -2.39
C TYR A 4 14.66 14.80 -3.18
N TYR A 5 15.23 13.71 -2.67
CA TYR A 5 16.18 12.90 -3.41
C TYR A 5 15.50 12.48 -4.71
N LYS A 6 15.87 13.13 -5.83
CA LYS A 6 15.26 12.84 -7.12
C LYS A 6 15.61 11.41 -7.49
N THR A 7 14.62 10.51 -7.43
CA THR A 7 14.78 9.11 -7.81
C THR A 7 15.37 9.04 -9.21
N LEU A 8 16.53 8.38 -9.30
CA LEU A 8 17.24 8.23 -10.56
C LEU A 8 16.49 7.22 -11.44
N ALA A 9 16.31 7.54 -12.72
CA ALA A 9 15.73 6.57 -13.65
C ALA A 9 16.69 5.38 -13.84
N LEU A 10 16.20 4.15 -13.61
CA LEU A 10 17.04 2.95 -13.61
C LEU A 10 17.63 2.65 -15.00
N ARG A 11 16.99 3.09 -16.09
CA ARG A 11 17.56 3.01 -17.44
C ARG A 11 18.89 3.77 -17.60
N ASP A 12 19.09 4.80 -16.79
CA ASP A 12 20.26 5.68 -16.85
C ASP A 12 21.34 5.27 -15.83
N ILE A 13 21.09 4.23 -15.03
CA ILE A 13 21.92 3.82 -13.89
C ILE A 13 23.38 3.54 -14.29
N GLN A 14 23.62 3.07 -15.52
CA GLN A 14 24.96 2.73 -16.01
C GLN A 14 25.92 3.93 -16.08
N LYS A 15 25.38 5.16 -16.10
CA LYS A 15 26.16 6.41 -16.11
C LYS A 15 26.71 6.78 -14.73
N PHE A 16 26.32 6.05 -13.68
CA PHE A 16 26.60 6.38 -12.29
C PHE A 16 27.44 5.30 -11.61
N LYS A 17 28.22 5.71 -10.60
CA LYS A 17 28.97 4.82 -9.71
C LYS A 17 28.26 4.58 -8.37
N ARG A 18 27.40 5.52 -7.96
CA ARG A 18 26.57 5.47 -6.76
C ARG A 18 25.20 6.01 -7.11
N ILE A 19 24.18 5.44 -6.50
CA ILE A 19 22.81 5.89 -6.61
C ILE A 19 22.15 5.92 -5.24
N HIS A 20 21.17 6.80 -5.12
CA HIS A 20 20.19 6.81 -4.05
C HIS A 20 18.84 7.14 -4.68
N GLY A 21 17.75 6.60 -4.13
CA GLY A 21 16.41 6.89 -4.63
C GLY A 21 15.35 5.96 -4.07
N ILE A 22 14.10 6.23 -4.40
CA ILE A 22 12.95 5.44 -3.97
C ILE A 22 12.54 4.50 -5.11
N TYR A 23 12.68 3.20 -4.89
CA TYR A 23 12.34 2.18 -5.88
C TYR A 23 11.37 1.17 -5.29
N ARG A 24 10.55 0.57 -6.15
CA ARG A 24 9.70 -0.55 -5.73
C ARG A 24 10.54 -1.84 -5.74
N VAL A 25 10.53 -2.57 -4.62
CA VAL A 25 11.10 -3.92 -4.53
C VAL A 25 10.06 -4.87 -5.10
N ILE A 26 10.37 -5.60 -6.17
CA ILE A 26 9.41 -6.48 -6.84
C ILE A 26 9.73 -7.97 -6.67
N ASP A 27 10.96 -8.29 -6.29
CA ASP A 27 11.42 -9.64 -5.98
C ASP A 27 12.62 -9.54 -5.02
N ALA A 28 12.80 -10.55 -4.17
CA ALA A 28 13.95 -10.70 -3.30
C ALA A 28 14.28 -12.19 -3.13
N GLN A 29 15.50 -12.57 -3.49
CA GLN A 29 15.99 -13.95 -3.34
C GLN A 29 17.04 -14.00 -2.24
N HIS A 30 16.84 -14.91 -1.29
CA HIS A 30 17.77 -15.15 -0.19
C HIS A 30 18.84 -16.15 -0.61
N TYR A 31 20.09 -15.81 -0.37
CA TYR A 31 21.24 -16.68 -0.64
C TYR A 31 22.04 -16.88 0.64
N ASP A 32 22.02 -18.10 1.15
CA ASP A 32 22.87 -18.54 2.25
C ASP A 32 24.26 -18.91 1.74
N LEU A 33 25.27 -18.43 2.47
CA LEU A 33 26.68 -18.72 2.28
C LEU A 33 27.25 -19.30 3.58
N ILE A 34 28.41 -19.94 3.48
CA ILE A 34 29.08 -20.57 4.63
C ILE A 34 29.35 -19.55 5.76
N GLU A 35 29.67 -18.30 5.42
CA GLU A 35 30.01 -17.23 6.38
C GLU A 35 29.05 -16.02 6.30
N GLY A 36 27.80 -16.25 5.92
CA GLY A 36 26.82 -15.17 5.87
C GLY A 36 25.66 -15.40 4.94
N PHE A 37 24.94 -14.34 4.64
CA PHE A 37 23.91 -14.35 3.59
C PHE A 37 23.87 -13.02 2.87
N PHE A 38 23.23 -13.00 1.70
CA PHE A 38 22.85 -11.77 1.02
C PHE A 38 21.49 -11.96 0.35
N TYR A 39 20.83 -10.84 0.09
CA TYR A 39 19.63 -10.80 -0.73
C TYR A 39 19.96 -10.28 -2.13
N GLN A 40 19.44 -10.93 -3.17
CA GLN A 40 19.36 -10.35 -4.50
C GLN A 40 17.99 -9.70 -4.66
N LEU A 41 17.98 -8.37 -4.66
CA LEU A 41 16.79 -7.56 -4.81
C LEU A 41 16.57 -7.21 -6.29
N THR A 42 15.34 -7.37 -6.77
CA THR A 42 14.93 -6.77 -8.04
C THR A 42 14.16 -5.49 -7.76
N LEU A 43 14.71 -4.36 -8.22
CA LEU A 43 14.15 -3.03 -8.04
C LEU A 43 13.52 -2.52 -9.34
N CYS A 44 12.47 -1.72 -9.22
CA CYS A 44 11.70 -1.16 -10.33
C CYS A 44 11.39 0.33 -10.10
N ASP A 45 11.56 1.16 -11.14
CA ASP A 45 11.15 2.58 -11.17
C ASP A 45 9.80 2.79 -11.89
N GLY A 46 9.11 1.69 -12.22
CA GLY A 46 7.88 1.66 -13.00
C GLY A 46 8.09 1.43 -14.51
N LYS A 47 9.28 1.73 -15.05
CA LYS A 47 9.60 1.54 -16.48
C LYS A 47 10.70 0.52 -16.71
N SER A 48 11.71 0.53 -15.85
CA SER A 48 12.91 -0.29 -15.94
C SER A 48 13.10 -1.07 -14.65
N ARG A 49 13.83 -2.18 -14.76
CA ARG A 49 14.15 -3.05 -13.63
C ARG A 49 15.66 -3.25 -13.56
N VAL A 50 16.16 -3.43 -12.34
CA VAL A 50 17.57 -3.76 -12.13
C VAL A 50 17.69 -4.72 -10.95
N GLN A 51 18.65 -5.63 -11.04
CA GLN A 51 18.99 -6.51 -9.94
C GLN A 51 20.18 -5.94 -9.18
N MET A 52 20.10 -5.96 -7.85
CA MET A 52 21.17 -5.53 -6.96
C MET A 52 21.32 -6.53 -5.82
N CYS A 53 22.55 -6.76 -5.38
CA CYS A 53 22.81 -7.63 -4.24
C CYS A 53 23.04 -6.79 -3.00
N THR A 54 22.52 -7.22 -1.86
CA THR A 54 22.83 -6.55 -0.60
C THR A 54 24.26 -6.85 -0.14
N ALA A 55 24.85 -5.95 0.66
CA ALA A 55 26.14 -6.23 1.27
C ALA A 55 26.02 -7.38 2.28
N MET A 56 26.94 -8.34 2.24
CA MET A 56 26.99 -9.51 3.13
C MET A 56 26.96 -9.08 4.61
N ASN A 57 26.25 -9.84 5.45
CA ASN A 57 26.24 -9.73 6.91
C ASN A 57 25.82 -8.37 7.48
N ARG A 58 25.10 -7.53 6.72
CA ARG A 58 24.54 -6.27 7.23
C ARG A 58 23.03 -6.37 7.38
N VAL A 59 22.59 -6.91 8.51
CA VAL A 59 21.16 -7.01 8.86
C VAL A 59 20.58 -5.67 9.31
N GLU A 60 21.40 -4.85 9.97
CA GLU A 60 20.90 -3.68 10.74
C GLU A 60 20.32 -2.54 9.88
N ASN A 61 20.69 -2.43 8.59
CA ASN A 61 20.22 -1.38 7.68
C ASN A 61 19.50 -1.93 6.42
N GLN A 62 18.94 -3.14 6.51
CA GLN A 62 18.24 -3.78 5.41
C GLN A 62 16.78 -4.08 5.78
N ASN A 63 15.95 -3.03 5.81
CA ASN A 63 14.51 -3.18 5.93
C ASN A 63 13.84 -2.99 4.56
N PHE A 64 13.19 -4.03 4.05
CA PHE A 64 12.44 -3.99 2.79
C PHE A 64 11.28 -5.00 2.83
N ALA A 65 10.23 -4.72 2.05
CA ALA A 65 9.12 -5.64 1.86
C ALA A 65 8.85 -5.81 0.37
N ILE A 66 8.73 -7.06 -0.09
CA ILE A 66 8.45 -7.34 -1.50
C ILE A 66 7.08 -6.74 -1.85
N GLY A 67 7.08 -5.94 -2.91
CA GLY A 67 5.94 -5.18 -3.38
C GLY A 67 5.91 -3.72 -2.92
N GLY A 68 6.65 -3.38 -1.86
CA GLY A 68 6.74 -2.04 -1.32
C GLY A 68 7.77 -1.15 -2.02
N PHE A 69 7.63 0.14 -1.80
CA PHE A 69 8.66 1.13 -2.06
C PHE A 69 9.69 1.18 -0.92
N ALA A 70 10.96 1.18 -1.29
CA ALA A 70 12.06 1.35 -0.37
C ALA A 70 12.98 2.46 -0.86
N PHE A 71 13.50 3.25 0.08
CA PHE A 71 14.70 4.02 -0.17
C PHE A 71 15.85 3.04 -0.32
N VAL A 72 16.62 3.18 -1.40
CA VAL A 72 17.76 2.32 -1.69
C VAL A 72 18.97 3.20 -1.95
N GLU A 73 20.05 2.88 -1.28
CA GLU A 73 21.37 3.39 -1.57
C GLU A 73 22.28 2.26 -2.07
N ALA A 74 22.89 2.45 -3.25
CA ALA A 74 23.72 1.42 -3.86
C ALA A 74 24.97 2.00 -4.54
N ILE A 75 26.02 1.17 -4.59
CA ILE A 75 27.27 1.45 -5.32
C ILE A 75 27.55 0.37 -6.35
N LYS A 76 28.17 0.74 -7.46
CA LYS A 76 28.63 -0.19 -8.47
C LYS A 76 30.02 -0.71 -8.10
N SER A 77 30.17 -2.02 -7.93
CA SER A 77 31.43 -2.70 -7.65
C SER A 77 31.61 -3.87 -8.63
N ASN A 78 32.69 -3.87 -9.42
CA ASN A 78 33.00 -4.92 -10.41
C ASN A 78 31.81 -5.26 -11.32
N SER A 79 31.12 -4.24 -11.84
CA SER A 79 29.91 -4.37 -12.68
C SER A 79 28.66 -4.91 -11.98
N VAL A 80 28.71 -5.17 -10.67
CA VAL A 80 27.56 -5.57 -9.84
C VAL A 80 27.10 -4.38 -9.00
N TRP A 81 25.79 -4.17 -8.91
CA TRP A 81 25.22 -3.18 -7.99
C TRP A 81 25.11 -3.78 -6.60
N ARG A 82 25.72 -3.10 -5.62
CA ARG A 82 25.71 -3.49 -4.21
C ARG A 82 24.91 -2.50 -3.41
N VAL A 83 23.87 -2.98 -2.74
CA VAL A 83 23.03 -2.18 -1.87
C VAL A 83 23.71 -2.01 -0.52
N ILE A 84 23.92 -0.76 -0.13
CA ILE A 84 24.56 -0.36 1.14
C ILE A 84 23.50 -0.17 2.23
N SER A 85 22.35 0.38 1.85
CA SER A 85 21.25 0.68 2.76
C SER A 85 19.91 0.51 2.05
N THR A 86 18.93 -0.09 2.72
CA THR A 86 17.53 -0.09 2.30
C THR A 86 16.62 0.18 3.48
N SER A 87 15.61 1.02 3.27
CA SER A 87 14.55 1.22 4.25
C SER A 87 13.19 1.33 3.57
N ILE A 88 12.19 0.63 4.10
CA ILE A 88 10.79 0.84 3.73
C ILE A 88 10.44 2.30 4.06
N ILE A 89 9.73 2.95 3.14
CA ILE A 89 9.30 4.34 3.31
C ILE A 89 7.82 4.43 3.64
N SER A 90 7.40 5.61 4.12
CA SER A 90 5.97 5.90 4.33
C SER A 90 5.17 5.84 3.03
N SER A 91 3.85 5.66 3.18
CA SER A 91 2.88 5.75 2.07
C SER A 91 2.95 7.10 1.38
N ARG A 92 3.13 8.19 2.15
CA ARG A 92 3.29 9.54 1.61
C ARG A 92 4.48 9.63 0.65
N LEU A 93 5.68 9.25 1.09
CA LEU A 93 6.87 9.31 0.23
C LEU A 93 6.72 8.39 -1.00
N ALA A 94 6.07 7.24 -0.84
CA ALA A 94 5.77 6.35 -1.95
C ALA A 94 4.82 6.99 -2.97
N LEU A 95 3.76 7.67 -2.51
CA LEU A 95 2.81 8.41 -3.34
C LEU A 95 3.48 9.61 -4.05
N GLU A 96 4.25 10.42 -3.32
CA GLU A 96 4.98 11.55 -3.90
C GLU A 96 5.98 11.08 -4.98
N ASN A 97 6.69 9.97 -4.74
CA ASN A 97 7.58 9.35 -5.74
C ASN A 97 6.81 8.85 -6.98
N GLN A 98 5.51 8.60 -6.86
CA GLN A 98 4.64 8.17 -7.94
C GLN A 98 3.88 9.31 -8.62
N GLY A 99 4.14 10.57 -8.23
CA GLY A 99 3.62 11.77 -8.87
C GLY A 99 2.37 12.37 -8.20
N TYR A 100 1.91 11.80 -7.08
CA TYR A 100 0.78 12.36 -6.34
C TYR A 100 1.22 13.55 -5.50
N ALA A 101 0.34 14.54 -5.38
CA ALA A 101 0.48 15.58 -4.36
C ALA A 101 -0.28 15.17 -3.09
N PHE A 102 0.34 15.42 -1.94
CA PHE A 102 -0.21 15.07 -0.63
C PHE A 102 -0.50 16.35 0.19
N ASP A 103 -1.68 16.43 0.78
CA ASP A 103 -2.15 17.57 1.58
C ASP A 103 -1.97 17.30 3.07
N GLU A 104 -0.85 17.77 3.64
CA GLU A 104 -0.53 17.61 5.05
C GLU A 104 -1.60 18.20 5.98
N LYS A 105 -2.20 19.34 5.62
CA LYS A 105 -3.24 19.98 6.45
C LYS A 105 -4.51 19.15 6.47
N ARG A 106 -4.85 18.54 5.33
CA ARG A 106 -5.99 17.63 5.24
C ARG A 106 -5.74 16.35 6.04
N LEU A 107 -4.51 15.84 6.07
CA LEU A 107 -4.12 14.72 6.93
C LEU A 107 -4.29 15.06 8.41
N GLU A 108 -3.75 16.21 8.84
CA GLU A 108 -3.86 16.68 10.23
C GLU A 108 -5.32 16.86 10.68
N LEU A 109 -6.19 17.29 9.76
CA LEU A 109 -7.62 17.40 10.01
C LEU A 109 -8.27 16.02 10.10
N ALA A 110 -8.02 15.13 9.14
CA ALA A 110 -8.56 13.79 9.10
C ALA A 110 -8.20 12.99 10.36
N CYS A 111 -6.96 13.12 10.85
CA CYS A 111 -6.49 12.51 12.11
C CYS A 111 -7.30 12.90 13.35
N LYS A 112 -8.11 13.97 13.29
CA LYS A 112 -8.98 14.43 14.37
C LYS A 112 -10.45 14.12 14.13
N GLN A 113 -10.78 13.56 12.97
CA GLN A 113 -12.14 13.22 12.56
C GLN A 113 -12.40 11.73 12.82
N SER A 114 -13.66 11.43 13.13
CA SER A 114 -14.18 10.07 13.09
C SER A 114 -14.28 9.56 11.66
N THR A 115 -14.26 8.24 11.48
CA THR A 115 -14.49 7.59 10.19
C THR A 115 -15.74 8.14 9.50
N ARG A 116 -16.82 8.34 10.24
CA ARG A 116 -18.07 8.92 9.72
C ARG A 116 -17.89 10.33 9.17
N GLU A 117 -17.25 11.23 9.91
CA GLU A 117 -16.99 12.61 9.48
C GLU A 117 -16.10 12.66 8.22
N ILE A 118 -15.14 11.74 8.11
CA ILE A 118 -14.29 11.61 6.91
C ILE A 118 -15.13 11.24 5.69
N PHE A 119 -16.06 10.30 5.84
CA PHE A 119 -16.93 9.92 4.73
C PHE A 119 -18.03 10.94 4.44
N GLU A 120 -18.47 11.73 5.41
CA GLU A 120 -19.37 12.88 5.18
C GLU A 120 -18.70 13.98 4.32
N SER A 121 -17.37 14.01 4.26
CA SER A 121 -16.63 14.91 3.35
C SER A 121 -16.76 14.53 1.86
N VAL A 122 -17.33 13.36 1.58
CA VAL A 122 -17.48 12.81 0.24
C VAL A 122 -18.78 13.27 -0.41
N LYS A 123 -18.70 13.88 -1.59
CA LYS A 123 -19.84 14.60 -2.19
C LYS A 123 -20.83 13.71 -2.94
N THR A 124 -20.45 12.48 -3.27
CA THR A 124 -21.31 11.56 -4.00
C THR A 124 -22.35 10.89 -3.08
N LYS A 125 -23.64 11.19 -3.28
CA LYS A 125 -24.77 10.66 -2.49
C LYS A 125 -24.81 9.12 -2.38
N LYS A 126 -24.23 8.39 -3.33
CA LYS A 126 -24.16 6.93 -3.33
C LYS A 126 -23.22 6.36 -2.25
N ILE A 127 -22.28 7.16 -1.75
CA ILE A 127 -21.25 6.74 -0.79
C ILE A 127 -21.83 6.63 0.62
N LEU A 128 -22.85 7.43 0.94
CA LEU A 128 -23.61 7.29 2.19
C LEU A 128 -24.30 5.92 2.33
N LYS A 129 -24.78 5.33 1.22
CA LYS A 129 -25.38 3.97 1.26
C LYS A 129 -24.33 2.89 1.51
N LEU A 130 -23.12 3.05 0.96
CA LEU A 130 -22.00 2.16 1.22
C LEU A 130 -21.61 2.21 2.70
N LEU A 131 -21.61 3.39 3.30
CA LEU A 131 -21.35 3.54 4.73
C LEU A 131 -22.39 2.85 5.58
N GLN A 132 -23.65 2.95 5.21
CA GLN A 132 -24.70 2.22 5.91
C GLN A 132 -24.48 0.71 5.83
N LEU A 133 -23.99 0.19 4.71
CA LEU A 133 -23.58 -1.22 4.59
C LEU A 133 -22.36 -1.54 5.46
N PHE A 134 -21.36 -0.67 5.48
CA PHE A 134 -20.19 -0.80 6.35
C PHE A 134 -20.58 -0.83 7.84
N GLU A 135 -21.38 0.15 8.28
CA GLU A 135 -21.88 0.28 9.65
C GLU A 135 -22.79 -0.89 10.03
N SER A 136 -23.67 -1.34 9.14
CA SER A 136 -24.55 -2.47 9.42
C SER A 136 -23.81 -3.81 9.48
N SER A 137 -22.82 -4.03 8.60
CA SER A 137 -21.94 -5.21 8.67
C SER A 137 -21.13 -5.23 9.96
N LEU A 138 -20.52 -4.09 10.33
CA LEU A 138 -19.75 -3.95 11.56
C LEU A 138 -20.62 -4.14 12.81
N ALA A 139 -21.83 -3.56 12.82
CA ALA A 139 -22.79 -3.70 13.91
C ALA A 139 -23.33 -5.13 14.06
N LEU A 140 -23.51 -5.86 12.95
CA LEU A 140 -23.92 -7.27 12.97
C LEU A 140 -22.86 -8.14 13.67
N LYS A 141 -21.58 -7.89 13.41
CA LYS A 141 -20.47 -8.63 14.02
C LYS A 141 -20.28 -8.35 15.50
N ILE A 142 -20.42 -7.09 15.92
CA ILE A 142 -20.46 -6.72 17.35
C ILE A 142 -21.58 -7.49 18.05
N LYS A 143 -22.77 -7.58 17.42
CA LYS A 143 -23.91 -8.35 17.96
C LYS A 143 -23.63 -9.86 18.00
N GLN A 144 -22.80 -10.38 17.10
CA GLN A 144 -22.35 -11.78 17.10
C GLN A 144 -21.24 -12.06 18.13
N GLY A 145 -20.85 -11.07 18.95
CA GLY A 145 -19.82 -11.24 19.97
C GLY A 145 -18.40 -11.33 19.40
N ILE A 146 -18.23 -10.99 18.12
CA ILE A 146 -16.91 -10.89 17.49
C ILE A 146 -16.30 -9.57 18.00
N THR A 147 -15.26 -9.67 18.83
CA THR A 147 -14.41 -8.52 19.15
C THR A 147 -13.79 -8.02 17.86
N ILE A 148 -14.16 -6.81 17.45
CA ILE A 148 -13.47 -6.10 16.37
C ILE A 148 -12.04 -5.91 16.86
N ASP A 149 -11.09 -6.58 16.21
CA ASP A 149 -9.68 -6.38 16.50
C ASP A 149 -9.37 -4.89 16.36
N PHE A 150 -8.76 -4.30 17.39
CA PHE A 150 -8.22 -2.93 17.36
C PHE A 150 -7.43 -2.64 16.07
N TRP A 151 -6.83 -3.68 15.51
CA TRP A 151 -6.10 -3.65 14.25
C TRP A 151 -6.96 -3.27 13.03
N ILE A 152 -8.22 -3.70 12.96
CA ILE A 152 -9.13 -3.41 11.85
C ILE A 152 -9.54 -1.95 11.87
N GLU A 153 -10.02 -1.46 13.02
CA GLU A 153 -10.39 -0.05 13.20
C GLU A 153 -9.19 0.85 12.92
N SER A 154 -8.02 0.49 13.44
CA SER A 154 -6.78 1.20 13.17
C SER A 154 -6.38 1.16 11.69
N SER A 155 -6.53 0.03 10.99
CA SER A 155 -6.16 -0.10 9.57
C SER A 155 -7.08 0.69 8.65
N VAL A 156 -8.40 0.63 8.89
CA VAL A 156 -9.41 1.44 8.18
C VAL A 156 -9.11 2.92 8.38
N TRP A 157 -8.85 3.31 9.63
CA TRP A 157 -8.57 4.69 10.02
C TRP A 157 -7.29 5.23 9.36
N HIS A 158 -6.17 4.51 9.45
CA HIS A 158 -4.90 4.91 8.83
C HIS A 158 -4.99 4.97 7.30
N PHE A 159 -5.72 4.03 6.69
CA PHE A 159 -5.94 4.02 5.25
C PHE A 159 -6.72 5.25 4.80
N LEU A 160 -7.87 5.53 5.42
CA LEU A 160 -8.76 6.62 5.02
C LEU A 160 -8.11 7.99 5.18
N HIS A 161 -7.33 8.20 6.25
CA HIS A 161 -6.59 9.44 6.49
C HIS A 161 -5.57 9.73 5.40
N ASN A 162 -4.88 8.67 4.97
CA ASN A 162 -3.92 8.79 3.89
C ASN A 162 -4.62 9.07 2.56
N ILE A 163 -5.69 8.34 2.21
CA ILE A 163 -6.42 8.56 0.95
C ILE A 163 -7.06 9.95 0.87
N VAL A 164 -7.74 10.42 1.93
CA VAL A 164 -8.39 11.73 1.93
C VAL A 164 -7.39 12.87 1.74
N SER A 165 -6.13 12.64 2.10
CA SER A 165 -5.05 13.60 1.98
C SER A 165 -4.40 13.64 0.59
N ILE A 166 -4.74 12.70 -0.29
CA ILE A 166 -4.23 12.67 -1.67
C ILE A 166 -5.00 13.68 -2.52
N LYS A 167 -4.26 14.47 -3.32
CA LYS A 167 -4.84 15.35 -4.33
C LYS A 167 -4.97 14.58 -5.64
N PHE A 168 -6.17 14.08 -5.89
CA PHE A 168 -6.57 13.51 -7.18
C PHE A 168 -6.88 14.61 -8.21
N GLU A 169 -6.85 14.26 -9.49
CA GLU A 169 -7.12 15.22 -10.57
C GLU A 169 -8.60 15.62 -10.59
N THR A 170 -9.48 14.70 -10.18
CA THR A 170 -10.92 14.94 -10.10
C THR A 170 -11.49 14.58 -8.74
N GLN A 171 -12.57 15.28 -8.35
CA GLN A 171 -13.36 14.92 -7.16
C GLN A 171 -13.93 13.50 -7.26
N LEU A 172 -14.20 13.04 -8.48
CA LEU A 172 -14.76 11.72 -8.73
C LEU A 172 -13.75 10.61 -8.40
N GLU A 173 -12.49 10.76 -8.80
CA GLU A 173 -11.40 9.84 -8.42
C GLU A 173 -11.19 9.79 -6.91
N HIS A 174 -11.25 10.94 -6.24
CA HIS A 174 -11.20 11.00 -4.78
C HIS A 174 -12.34 10.21 -4.15
N ASP A 175 -13.58 10.46 -4.59
CA ASP A 175 -14.77 9.79 -4.08
C ASP A 175 -14.69 8.27 -4.29
N TYR A 176 -14.18 7.81 -5.44
CA TYR A 176 -13.92 6.38 -5.69
C TYR A 176 -12.81 5.82 -4.81
N ALA A 177 -11.71 6.55 -4.61
CA ALA A 177 -10.65 6.13 -3.71
C ALA A 177 -11.17 5.91 -2.27
N MET A 178 -12.09 6.77 -1.82
CA MET A 178 -12.75 6.64 -0.52
C MET A 178 -13.66 5.41 -0.44
N VAL A 179 -14.49 5.16 -1.47
CA VAL A 179 -15.39 3.98 -1.52
C VAL A 179 -14.61 2.69 -1.52
N PHE A 180 -13.71 2.53 -2.48
CA PHE A 180 -12.90 1.34 -2.59
C PHE A 180 -12.02 1.17 -1.38
N GLY A 181 -11.47 2.26 -0.87
CA GLY A 181 -10.72 2.29 0.37
C GLY A 181 -11.46 1.73 1.57
N GLY A 182 -12.68 2.20 1.79
CA GLY A 182 -13.55 1.70 2.86
C GLY A 182 -13.90 0.22 2.68
N LEU A 183 -14.26 -0.19 1.47
CA LEU A 183 -14.53 -1.60 1.14
C LEU A 183 -13.30 -2.48 1.38
N TYR A 184 -12.13 -2.03 0.93
CA TYR A 184 -10.87 -2.72 1.09
C TYR A 184 -10.45 -2.85 2.55
N ALA A 185 -10.82 -1.87 3.39
CA ALA A 185 -10.62 -1.95 4.81
C ALA A 185 -11.49 -3.04 5.47
N LEU A 186 -12.69 -3.33 4.94
CA LEU A 186 -13.45 -4.52 5.33
C LEU A 186 -12.74 -5.82 4.94
N PHE A 187 -12.02 -5.84 3.82
CA PHE A 187 -11.23 -7.03 3.44
C PHE A 187 -10.11 -7.32 4.41
N TYR A 188 -9.43 -6.29 4.91
CA TYR A 188 -8.32 -6.45 5.85
C TYR A 188 -8.69 -7.21 7.12
N GLU A 189 -9.95 -7.23 7.53
CA GLU A 189 -10.46 -8.05 8.63
C GLU A 189 -10.41 -9.57 8.35
N TYR A 190 -10.47 -9.97 7.09
CA TYR A 190 -10.47 -11.36 6.67
C TYR A 190 -9.08 -11.85 6.25
N VAL A 191 -8.24 -10.96 5.73
CA VAL A 191 -6.87 -11.28 5.27
C VAL A 191 -5.75 -10.70 6.14
N GLY A 192 -6.08 -10.14 7.31
CA GLY A 192 -5.12 -9.48 8.19
C GLY A 192 -3.94 -10.36 8.60
N PRO A 193 -2.84 -9.78 9.12
CA PRO A 193 -1.64 -10.52 9.50
C PRO A 193 -1.90 -11.69 10.48
N SER A 194 -2.93 -11.58 11.31
CA SER A 194 -3.38 -12.63 12.24
C SER A 194 -4.02 -13.84 11.55
N LYS A 195 -4.59 -13.65 10.35
CA LYS A 195 -5.19 -14.70 9.51
C LYS A 195 -4.31 -15.13 8.32
N LYS A 196 -3.25 -14.37 8.03
CA LYS A 196 -2.22 -14.66 7.01
C LYS A 196 -1.44 -15.97 7.24
N PHE A 197 -1.65 -16.65 8.35
CA PHE A 197 -1.04 -17.94 8.63
C PHE A 197 -1.74 -19.15 8.00
N ASP A 198 -2.93 -18.97 7.40
CA ASP A 198 -3.62 -20.05 6.72
C ASP A 198 -3.94 -19.69 5.27
N MET A 199 -3.34 -20.43 4.33
CA MET A 199 -3.52 -20.32 2.88
C MET A 199 -4.94 -20.68 2.40
N THR A 200 -5.94 -20.65 3.27
CA THR A 200 -7.32 -21.10 3.05
C THR A 200 -8.34 -19.96 2.99
N VAL A 201 -7.92 -18.68 2.92
CA VAL A 201 -8.86 -17.54 2.80
C VAL A 201 -9.80 -17.69 1.60
N ASN A 202 -9.31 -18.21 0.47
CA ASN A 202 -10.15 -18.48 -0.72
C ASN A 202 -11.12 -19.66 -0.54
N GLN A 203 -11.06 -20.36 0.60
CA GLN A 203 -11.98 -21.42 1.03
C GLN A 203 -12.85 -20.97 2.22
N ASP A 204 -12.64 -19.77 2.78
CA ASP A 204 -13.47 -19.20 3.83
C ASP A 204 -14.79 -18.71 3.22
N MET A 205 -15.88 -19.41 3.53
CA MET A 205 -17.21 -19.06 3.04
C MET A 205 -17.65 -17.65 3.45
N ASN A 206 -17.24 -17.16 4.62
CA ASN A 206 -17.59 -15.80 5.04
C ASN A 206 -16.85 -14.74 4.22
N TYR A 207 -15.63 -15.04 3.80
CA TYR A 207 -14.87 -14.19 2.88
C TYR A 207 -15.53 -14.16 1.50
N LEU A 208 -15.87 -15.33 0.95
CA LEU A 208 -16.53 -15.44 -0.35
C LEU A 208 -17.92 -14.78 -0.38
N ASP A 209 -18.70 -14.93 0.69
CA ASP A 209 -20.01 -14.28 0.83
C ASP A 209 -19.87 -12.76 0.87
N LEU A 210 -18.88 -12.24 1.60
CA LEU A 210 -18.61 -10.80 1.63
C LEU A 210 -18.12 -10.27 0.27
N VAL A 211 -17.22 -10.99 -0.42
CA VAL A 211 -16.79 -10.65 -1.79
C VAL A 211 -18.02 -10.54 -2.70
N ASN A 212 -18.92 -11.52 -2.63
CA ASN A 212 -20.13 -11.55 -3.43
C ASN A 212 -21.08 -10.39 -3.09
N GLU A 213 -21.32 -10.11 -1.81
CA GLU A 213 -22.18 -9.01 -1.38
C GLU A 213 -21.65 -7.65 -1.84
N ILE A 214 -20.35 -7.40 -1.68
CA ILE A 214 -19.72 -6.17 -2.14
C ILE A 214 -19.73 -6.10 -3.68
N SER A 215 -19.46 -7.20 -4.36
CA SER A 215 -19.48 -7.25 -5.83
C SER A 215 -20.87 -6.95 -6.38
N LEU A 216 -21.93 -7.50 -5.77
CA LEU A 216 -23.33 -7.22 -6.13
C LEU A 216 -23.72 -5.77 -5.83
N PHE A 217 -23.29 -5.23 -4.69
CA PHE A 217 -23.49 -3.81 -4.37
C PHE A 217 -22.83 -2.91 -5.42
N LEU A 218 -21.58 -3.19 -5.75
CA LEU A 218 -20.84 -2.43 -6.76
C LEU A 218 -21.50 -2.58 -8.12
N ALA A 219 -21.86 -3.79 -8.56
CA ALA A 219 -22.56 -4.00 -9.83
C ALA A 219 -23.86 -3.19 -9.93
N ARG A 220 -24.57 -3.00 -8.81
CA ARG A 220 -25.83 -2.24 -8.78
C ARG A 220 -25.63 -0.73 -8.74
N GLU A 221 -24.80 -0.23 -7.84
CA GLU A 221 -24.69 1.22 -7.58
C GLU A 221 -23.55 1.88 -8.37
N PHE A 222 -22.57 1.08 -8.80
CA PHE A 222 -21.25 1.45 -9.33
C PHE A 222 -20.80 0.41 -10.40
N PRO A 223 -21.62 0.09 -11.42
CA PRO A 223 -21.36 -1.03 -12.34
C PRO A 223 -20.00 -0.95 -13.03
N GLU A 224 -19.53 0.25 -13.33
CA GLU A 224 -18.21 0.52 -13.92
C GLU A 224 -17.03 0.08 -13.02
N PHE A 225 -17.31 -0.28 -11.77
CA PHE A 225 -16.34 -0.62 -10.73
C PHE A 225 -16.39 -2.06 -10.26
N SER A 226 -17.44 -2.82 -10.59
CA SER A 226 -17.58 -4.21 -10.13
C SER A 226 -16.41 -5.07 -10.61
N ASP A 227 -16.09 -5.02 -11.90
CA ASP A 227 -14.95 -5.74 -12.49
C ASP A 227 -13.61 -5.26 -11.91
N MET A 228 -13.51 -3.96 -11.66
CA MET A 228 -12.29 -3.35 -11.13
C MET A 228 -12.01 -3.79 -9.69
N PHE A 229 -13.05 -3.92 -8.88
CA PHE A 229 -12.97 -4.43 -7.52
C PHE A 229 -12.58 -5.90 -7.46
N ILE A 230 -13.20 -6.75 -8.30
CA ILE A 230 -12.82 -8.16 -8.41
C ILE A 230 -11.34 -8.27 -8.83
N ASN A 231 -10.90 -7.48 -9.80
CA ASN A 231 -9.50 -7.49 -10.22
C ASN A 231 -8.55 -7.05 -9.09
N ILE A 232 -8.91 -6.02 -8.32
CA ILE A 232 -8.08 -5.55 -7.19
C ILE A 232 -8.01 -6.61 -6.09
N ILE A 233 -9.13 -7.22 -5.71
CA ILE A 233 -9.20 -8.17 -4.60
C ILE A 233 -8.65 -9.55 -4.98
N CYS A 234 -9.04 -10.07 -6.14
CA CYS A 234 -8.74 -11.44 -6.56
C CYS A 234 -7.42 -11.56 -7.33
N GLU A 235 -7.05 -10.59 -8.16
CA GLU A 235 -5.89 -10.73 -9.06
C GLU A 235 -4.64 -10.01 -8.54
N THR A 236 -4.78 -8.94 -7.77
CA THR A 236 -3.62 -8.12 -7.37
C THR A 236 -3.02 -8.46 -6.01
N GLU A 237 -3.48 -9.54 -5.36
CA GLU A 237 -3.18 -9.92 -3.97
C GLU A 237 -2.87 -8.67 -3.12
N PRO A 238 -3.89 -7.99 -2.60
CA PRO A 238 -3.76 -6.65 -2.03
C PRO A 238 -2.69 -6.45 -0.95
N LEU A 239 -2.30 -7.56 -0.33
CA LEU A 239 -1.32 -7.70 0.74
C LEU A 239 0.02 -8.32 0.31
N ASN A 240 0.12 -8.72 -0.95
CA ASN A 240 1.24 -9.39 -1.56
C ASN A 240 1.42 -8.76 -2.94
N VAL A 241 2.07 -7.60 -2.95
CA VAL A 241 2.36 -6.83 -4.16
C VAL A 241 3.56 -7.49 -4.91
N VAL A 242 3.68 -8.82 -4.80
CA VAL A 242 4.67 -9.69 -5.45
C VAL A 242 4.25 -9.84 -6.90
N GLY A 243 5.11 -9.42 -7.84
CA GLY A 243 4.87 -9.58 -9.27
C GLY A 243 3.78 -8.71 -9.92
N SER A 244 2.86 -8.09 -9.16
CA SER A 244 1.77 -7.29 -9.74
C SER A 244 2.30 -5.99 -10.38
N LYS A 245 1.92 -5.70 -11.63
CA LYS A 245 2.09 -4.35 -12.19
C LYS A 245 1.24 -3.39 -11.34
N LEU A 246 1.76 -2.22 -10.95
CA LEU A 246 0.88 -1.18 -10.42
C LEU A 246 -0.20 -0.94 -11.47
N VAL A 247 -1.46 -1.02 -11.06
CA VAL A 247 -2.59 -0.85 -11.99
C VAL A 247 -2.52 0.57 -12.57
N GLN A 248 -2.90 0.73 -13.84
CA GLN A 248 -2.70 1.99 -14.56
C GLN A 248 -3.55 3.14 -14.02
N THR A 249 -4.73 2.85 -13.47
CA THR A 249 -5.65 3.87 -12.99
C THR A 249 -5.13 4.56 -11.74
N SER A 250 -5.15 5.90 -11.75
CA SER A 250 -4.54 6.75 -10.72
C SER A 250 -5.06 6.45 -9.31
N PHE A 251 -6.37 6.38 -9.09
CA PHE A 251 -6.88 6.11 -7.74
C PHE A 251 -6.59 4.69 -7.23
N ILE A 252 -6.61 3.68 -8.10
CA ILE A 252 -6.29 2.29 -7.71
C ILE A 252 -4.85 2.16 -7.27
N LYS A 253 -3.93 2.78 -8.04
CA LYS A 253 -2.51 2.81 -7.69
C LYS A 253 -2.29 3.47 -6.32
N ALA A 254 -3.02 4.54 -6.02
CA ALA A 254 -2.95 5.19 -4.71
C ALA A 254 -3.46 4.27 -3.58
N ILE A 255 -4.58 3.57 -3.79
CA ILE A 255 -5.11 2.57 -2.85
C ILE A 255 -4.06 1.50 -2.58
N GLN A 256 -3.48 0.88 -3.62
CA GLN A 256 -2.47 -0.18 -3.46
C GLN A 256 -1.25 0.30 -2.66
N ILE A 257 -0.79 1.54 -2.89
CA ILE A 257 0.34 2.12 -2.16
C ILE A 257 -0.01 2.35 -0.69
N VAL A 258 -1.14 2.99 -0.39
CA VAL A 258 -1.55 3.27 0.99
C VAL A 258 -1.81 1.99 1.76
N SER A 259 -2.51 1.04 1.15
CA SER A 259 -2.75 -0.29 1.68
C SER A 259 -1.45 -1.01 2.06
N PHE A 260 -0.48 -1.06 1.16
CA PHE A 260 0.79 -1.73 1.45
C PHE A 260 1.59 -0.98 2.52
N HIS A 261 1.76 0.34 2.38
CA HIS A 261 2.67 1.09 3.23
C HIS A 261 2.07 1.50 4.58
N SER A 262 0.84 2.02 4.63
CA SER A 262 0.23 2.46 5.89
C SER A 262 -0.33 1.31 6.72
N VAL A 263 -0.74 0.21 6.10
CA VAL A 263 -1.41 -0.90 6.80
C VAL A 263 -0.47 -2.10 6.96
N TYR A 264 0.08 -2.64 5.86
CA TYR A 264 0.87 -3.87 5.93
C TYR A 264 2.28 -3.68 6.50
N CYS A 265 3.03 -2.68 6.02
CA CYS A 265 4.45 -2.52 6.41
C CYS A 265 4.65 -1.99 7.82
N PHE A 266 3.72 -1.21 8.35
CA PHE A 266 3.98 -0.47 9.59
C PHE A 266 2.93 -0.67 10.68
N GLY A 267 1.68 -0.99 10.34
CA GLY A 267 0.57 -1.05 11.31
C GLY A 267 0.41 0.22 12.17
N ARG A 268 1.12 1.30 11.81
CA ARG A 268 1.29 2.61 12.46
C ARG A 268 1.85 3.57 11.41
N GLU A 269 1.50 4.84 11.44
CA GLU A 269 2.14 5.82 10.55
C GLU A 269 3.58 6.10 11.03
N VAL A 270 4.58 5.58 10.32
CA VAL A 270 5.98 5.98 10.54
C VAL A 270 6.13 7.40 10.03
N LYS A 271 6.42 8.33 10.94
CA LYS A 271 6.87 9.67 10.57
C LYS A 271 8.12 9.52 9.71
N ASP A 272 8.20 10.26 8.61
CA ASP A 272 9.33 10.20 7.69
C ASP A 272 10.66 10.54 8.41
N GLU A 273 11.36 9.54 8.92
CA GLU A 273 12.69 9.72 9.53
C GLU A 273 13.73 10.16 8.48
N LEU A 274 13.43 9.96 7.19
CA LEU A 274 14.22 10.43 6.05
C LEU A 274 14.21 11.95 5.85
N VAL A 275 13.44 12.71 6.63
CA VAL A 275 13.37 14.19 6.55
C VAL A 275 14.46 14.89 7.37
N ALA A 276 15.24 14.14 8.17
CA ALA A 276 16.21 14.71 9.12
C ALA A 276 17.70 14.41 8.85
N ALA A 277 18.09 14.04 7.62
CA ALA A 277 19.50 13.88 7.24
C ALA A 277 19.93 14.88 6.15
#